data_AF-A0AA38XK54-F1
#
_entry.id   AF-A0AA38XK54-F1
#
_cell.length_a   1.000
_cell.length_b   1.000
_cell.length_c   1.000
_cell.angle_alpha   90.00
_cell.angle_beta   90.00
_cell.angle_gamma   90.00
#
_symmetry.space_group_name_H-M   'P 1'
#
loop_
_entity.id
_entity.type
_entity.pdbx_description
1 polymer ?
#
loop_
_entity_poly.entity_id
_entity_poly.type
_entity_poly.pdbx_seq_one_letter_code
_entity_poly.pdbx_strand_id
1 'polypeptide(L)' 'MYVERKLRHDSTAISTPLITSGSSIDYATRMAKILARRMRQPVYVGCSMNFAGTTAEEEMEGLTVAVTEIMRQWNEKKS' A
#
# COMPACT_ATOMS: atom_id res chain seq x y z
N MET A 1 1.77 5.21 7.12
CA MET A 1 1.81 5.92 5.83
C MET A 1 0.40 6.28 5.42
N TYR A 2 0.16 7.55 5.09
CA TYR A 2 -1.15 8.04 4.67
C TYR A 2 -1.14 8.39 3.18
N VAL A 3 -2.12 7.92 2.42
CA VAL A 3 -2.28 8.26 1.00
C VAL A 3 -3.63 8.89 0.71
N GLU A 4 -3.59 10.12 0.18
CA GLU A 4 -4.75 10.85 -0.31
C GLU A 4 -4.74 10.92 -1.84
N ARG A 5 -5.92 10.75 -2.47
CA ARG A 5 -6.07 11.02 -3.91
C ARG A 5 -6.22 12.51 -4.14
N LYS A 6 -5.34 13.11 -4.93
CA LYS A 6 -5.58 14.46 -5.45
C LYS A 6 -6.66 14.42 -6.54
N LEU A 7 -7.75 15.15 -6.33
CA LEU A 7 -8.96 15.15 -7.15
C LEU A 7 -8.95 16.29 -8.19
N ARG A 8 -7.85 16.55 -8.90
CA ARG A 8 -7.81 17.47 -10.06
C ARG A 8 -6.75 17.05 -11.08
N HIS A 9 -7.21 16.77 -12.30
CA HIS A 9 -6.55 16.50 -13.60
C HIS A 9 -5.36 15.51 -13.68
N ASP A 10 -4.57 15.33 -12.62
CA ASP A 10 -3.50 14.35 -12.52
C ASP A 10 -3.76 13.39 -11.34
N SER A 11 -3.83 12.09 -11.64
CA SER A 11 -4.11 11.00 -10.68
C SER A 11 -2.94 10.68 -9.74
N THR A 12 -2.24 11.71 -9.27
CA THR A 12 -1.11 11.58 -8.35
C THR A 12 -1.60 11.39 -6.92
N ALA A 13 -1.14 10.30 -6.31
CA ALA A 13 -1.42 9.94 -4.93
C ALA A 13 -0.34 10.58 -4.02
N ILE A 14 -0.75 11.42 -3.08
CA ILE A 14 0.17 12.08 -2.13
C ILE A 14 0.38 11.14 -0.95
N SER A 15 1.63 10.80 -0.63
CA SER A 15 1.96 9.84 0.42
C SER A 15 2.80 10.50 1.52
N THR A 16 2.40 10.37 2.78
CA THR A 16 3.17 10.87 3.94
C THR A 16 3.70 9.70 4.78
N PRO A 17 5.04 9.52 4.89
CA PRO A 17 5.62 8.50 5.78
C PRO A 17 5.43 8.93 7.24
N LEU A 18 5.02 7.99 8.10
CA LEU A 18 4.84 8.24 9.54
C LEU A 18 5.92 7.56 10.39
N ILE A 19 6.69 6.63 9.80
CA ILE A 19 7.85 5.94 10.40
C ILE A 19 8.90 5.82 9.31
N THR A 20 10.14 6.22 9.60
CA THR A 20 11.23 6.36 8.61
C THR A 20 12.30 5.27 8.73
N SER A 21 11.93 4.00 8.58
CA SER A 21 12.88 2.89 8.38
C SER A 21 12.96 2.57 6.87
N GLY A 22 14.10 2.87 6.25
CA GLY A 22 14.24 3.02 4.78
C GLY A 22 13.68 1.89 3.92
N SER A 23 13.84 0.61 4.30
CA SER A 23 13.32 -0.53 3.53
C SER A 23 11.81 -0.76 3.70
N SER A 24 11.22 -0.38 4.84
CA SER A 24 9.79 -0.59 5.14
C SER A 24 8.90 0.49 4.52
N ILE A 25 9.45 1.68 4.28
CA ILE A 25 8.75 2.82 3.68
C ILE A 25 8.32 2.52 2.25
N ASP A 26 9.19 1.94 1.43
CA ASP A 26 8.89 1.69 0.02
C ASP A 26 7.78 0.65 -0.15
N TYR A 27 7.82 -0.42 0.66
CA TYR A 27 6.76 -1.42 0.71
C TYR A 27 5.40 -0.80 1.11
N ALA A 28 5.38 -0.04 2.22
CA ALA A 28 4.17 0.64 2.69
C ALA A 28 3.62 1.61 1.63
N THR A 29 4.51 2.31 0.91
CA THR A 29 4.16 3.26 -0.16
C THR A 29 3.52 2.55 -1.33
N ARG A 30 4.12 1.45 -1.79
CA ARG A 30 3.60 0.66 -2.92
C ARG A 30 2.22 0.11 -2.58
N MET A 31 2.07 -0.49 -1.40
CA MET A 31 0.78 -1.01 -0.94
C MET A 31 -0.28 0.09 -0.86
N ALA A 32 0.02 1.21 -0.20
CA ALA A 32 -0.93 2.31 -0.04
C ALA A 32 -1.37 2.90 -1.38
N LYS A 33 -0.45 3.10 -2.34
CA LYS A 33 -0.80 3.58 -3.68
C LYS A 33 -1.70 2.60 -4.42
N ILE A 34 -1.43 1.30 -4.35
CA ILE A 34 -2.25 0.27 -5.02
C ILE A 34 -3.66 0.25 -4.43
N LEU A 35 -3.77 0.23 -3.10
CA LEU A 35 -5.07 0.18 -2.41
C LEU A 35 -5.88 1.45 -2.65
N ALA A 36 -5.29 2.65 -2.53
CA ALA A 36 -5.99 3.92 -2.81
C ALA A 36 -6.53 3.99 -4.24
N ARG A 37 -5.79 3.42 -5.21
CA ARG A 37 -6.22 3.34 -6.60
C ARG A 37 -7.41 2.40 -6.75
N ARG A 38 -7.34 1.18 -6.20
CA ARG A 38 -8.38 0.14 -6.33
C ARG A 38 -9.66 0.46 -5.53
N MET A 39 -9.51 0.95 -4.30
CA MET A 39 -10.65 1.26 -3.40
C MET A 39 -11.33 2.59 -3.72
N ARG A 40 -10.64 3.49 -4.45
CA ARG A 40 -11.09 4.86 -4.74
C ARG A 40 -11.38 5.69 -3.48
N GLN A 41 -10.69 5.40 -2.39
CA GLN A 41 -10.78 6.11 -1.11
C GLN A 41 -9.37 6.40 -0.59
N PRO A 42 -9.20 7.41 0.28
CA PRO A 42 -7.96 7.57 1.04
C PRO A 42 -7.69 6.31 1.87
N VAL A 43 -6.41 5.89 1.94
CA VAL A 43 -6.02 4.70 2.70
C VAL A 43 -4.86 5.01 3.63
N TYR A 44 -4.88 4.34 4.77
CA TYR A 44 -3.80 4.37 5.75
C TYR A 44 -3.16 2.98 5.80
N VAL A 45 -1.84 2.92 5.59
CA VAL A 45 -1.07 1.69 5.66
C VAL A 45 0.06 1.86 6.67
N GLY A 46 0.05 1.05 7.72
CA GLY A 46 1.21 0.83 8.59
C GLY A 46 2.04 -0.34 8.05
N CYS A 47 3.35 -0.28 8.19
CA CYS A 47 4.23 -1.41 7.91
C CYS A 47 5.19 -1.59 9.08
N SER A 48 5.20 -2.78 9.66
CA SER A 48 6.13 -3.20 10.71
C SER A 48 6.96 -4.42 10.27
N MET A 49 6.94 -4.74 8.97
CA MET A 49 7.69 -5.87 8.42
C MET A 49 9.17 -5.53 8.28
N ASN A 50 10.01 -6.54 8.55
CA ASN A 50 11.44 -6.52 8.31
C ASN A 50 11.76 -7.43 7.13
N PHE A 51 12.33 -6.85 6.07
CA PHE A 51 12.72 -7.54 4.83
C PHE A 51 14.22 -7.86 4.78
N ALA A 52 14.92 -7.83 5.93
CA ALA A 52 16.33 -8.22 5.97
C ALA A 52 16.51 -9.68 5.54
N GLY A 53 17.33 -9.91 4.52
CA GLY A 53 17.61 -11.25 3.99
C GLY A 53 16.61 -11.75 2.95
N THR A 54 15.59 -10.98 2.58
CA THR A 54 14.68 -11.32 1.47
C THR A 54 15.13 -10.70 0.16
N THR A 55 14.85 -11.37 -0.94
CA THR A 55 15.02 -10.82 -2.29
C THR A 55 13.90 -9.85 -2.64
N ALA A 56 14.11 -9.03 -3.67
CA ALA A 56 13.09 -8.10 -4.16
C ALA A 56 11.89 -8.85 -4.77
N GLU A 57 12.13 -10.00 -5.38
CA GLU A 57 11.13 -10.90 -5.94
C GLU A 57 10.19 -11.44 -4.86
N GLU A 58 10.76 -11.98 -3.76
CA GLU A 58 9.97 -12.49 -2.62
C GLU A 58 9.14 -11.37 -1.97
N GLU A 59 9.72 -10.18 -1.81
CA GLU A 59 8.99 -9.02 -1.30
C GLU A 59 7.80 -8.66 -2.21
N MET A 60 7.99 -8.71 -3.54
CA MET A 60 6.97 -8.37 -4.51
C MET A 60 5.86 -9.43 -4.63
N GLU A 61 6.21 -10.70 -4.48
CA GLU A 61 5.23 -11.79 -4.37
C GLU A 61 4.37 -11.62 -3.11
N GLY A 62 5.01 -11.39 -1.96
CA GLY A 62 4.32 -11.11 -0.70
C GLY A 62 3.40 -9.89 -0.77
N LEU A 63 3.83 -8.82 -1.44
CA LEU A 63 3.00 -7.64 -1.73
C LEU A 63 1.74 -8.00 -2.53
N THR A 64 1.89 -8.84 -3.56
CA THR A 64 0.78 -9.24 -4.44
C THR A 64 -0.26 -10.07 -3.69
N VAL A 65 0.20 -11.01 -2.87
CA VAL A 65 -0.67 -11.83 -2.01
C VAL A 65 -1.43 -10.95 -1.02
N ALA A 66 -0.74 -10.07 -0.30
CA ALA A 66 -1.36 -9.18 0.68
C ALA A 66 -2.41 -8.25 0.05
N VAL A 67 -2.10 -7.62 -1.09
CA VAL A 67 -3.04 -6.75 -1.81
C VAL A 67 -4.28 -7.54 -2.27
N THR A 68 -4.08 -8.76 -2.76
CA THR A 68 -5.18 -9.60 -3.25
C THR A 68 -6.15 -9.95 -2.13
N GLU A 69 -5.63 -10.38 -0.99
CA GLU A 69 -6.44 -10.74 0.17
C GLU A 69 -7.18 -9.54 0.77
N ILE A 70 -6.51 -8.39 0.88
CA ILE A 70 -7.15 -7.14 1.32
C ILE A 70 -8.32 -6.76 0.41
N MET A 71 -8.13 -6.86 -0.92
CA MET A 71 -9.19 -6.54 -1.88
C MET A 71 -10.34 -7.54 -1.83
N ARG A 72 -10.07 -8.82 -1.59
CA ARG A 72 -11.10 -9.85 -1.40
C ARG A 72 -12.00 -9.48 -0.21
N GLN A 73 -11.41 -9.24 0.96
CA GLN A 73 -12.16 -8.86 2.17
C GLN A 73 -12.90 -7.52 2.01
N TRP A 74 -12.28 -6.55 1.32
CA TRP A 74 -12.93 -5.26 1.03
C TRP A 74 -14.19 -5.42 0.19
N ASN A 75 -14.13 -6.26 -0.85
CA ASN A 75 -15.27 -6.50 -1.73
C ASN A 75 -16.39 -7.26 -1.01
N GLU A 76 -16.04 -8.23 -0.14
CA GLU A 76 -17.02 -8.97 0.68
C GLU A 76 -17.78 -8.05 1.63
N LYS A 77 -17.09 -7.11 2.29
CA LYS A 77 -17.73 -6.12 3.18
C LYS A 77 -18.60 -5.10 2.46
N LYS A 78 -18.45 -4.96 1.14
CA LYS A 78 -19.24 -4.01 0.33
C LYS A 78 -20.51 -4.66 -0.24
N SER A 79 -20.59 -5.99 -0.25
CA SER A 79 -21.77 -6.76 -0.65
C SER A 79 -22.82 -6.82 0.45
#